data_AF-A0A7Z9S2C8-F1
#
_entry.id   AF-A0A7Z9S2C8-F1
#
_cell.length_a   1.000
_cell.length_b   1.000
_cell.length_c   1.000
_cell.angle_alpha   90.00
_cell.angle_beta   90.00
_cell.angle_gamma   90.00
#
_symmetry.space_group_name_H-M   'P 1'
#
loop_
_entity.id
_entity.type
_entity.pdbx_description
1 polymer ?
#
loop_
_entity_poly.entity_id
_entity_poly.type
_entity_poly.pdbx_seq_one_letter_code
_entity_poly.pdbx_strand_id
1 'polypeptide(L)'
;MSFTVNPLSPVLGAEITGLDIAQPMGENLAKDIRQSWLDAGGLLVIRDQTLTTEQHIQFSRHFGPLFGAPGETPLQETVSRYLHPDHPEIYRVSNRVENGKPKG
;
A
#
# COMPACT_ATOMS: atom_id res chain seq x y z
N MET A 1 6.84 -20.17 -4.71
CA MET A 1 6.39 -19.75 -3.37
C MET A 1 4.89 -19.95 -3.32
N SER A 2 4.38 -20.66 -2.32
CA SER A 2 2.94 -20.90 -2.17
C SER A 2 2.38 -19.96 -1.11
N PHE A 3 1.49 -19.05 -1.51
CA PHE A 3 0.65 -18.28 -0.59
C PHE A 3 -0.79 -18.76 -0.73
N THR A 4 -1.61 -18.46 0.26
CA THR A 4 -3.03 -18.80 0.26
C THR A 4 -3.88 -17.55 0.23
N VAL A 5 -5.02 -17.61 -0.45
CA VAL A 5 -6.01 -16.54 -0.51
C VAL A 5 -7.30 -17.04 0.13
N ASN A 6 -7.74 -16.40 1.21
CA ASN A 6 -8.95 -16.78 1.94
C ASN A 6 -9.96 -15.63 1.92
N PRO A 7 -11.26 -15.88 1.63
CA PRO A 7 -12.28 -14.83 1.75
C PRO A 7 -12.39 -14.31 3.19
N LEU A 8 -12.50 -12.98 3.36
CA LEU A 8 -12.75 -12.36 4.67
C LEU A 8 -14.22 -12.36 5.04
N SER A 9 -15.10 -12.27 4.04
CA SER A 9 -16.54 -12.29 4.21
C SER A 9 -17.21 -12.87 2.95
N PRO A 10 -18.50 -13.22 3.01
CA PRO A 10 -19.23 -13.70 1.83
C PRO A 10 -19.38 -12.67 0.70
N VAL A 11 -19.13 -11.38 0.96
CA VAL A 11 -19.47 -10.28 0.04
C VAL A 11 -18.26 -9.46 -0.40
N LEU A 12 -17.30 -9.24 0.49
CA LEU A 12 -16.18 -8.35 0.24
C LEU A 12 -14.91 -8.84 0.92
N GLY A 13 -13.82 -8.78 0.18
CA GLY A 13 -12.47 -8.86 0.67
C GLY A 13 -11.93 -10.27 0.81
N ALA A 14 -10.61 -10.36 0.69
CA ALA A 14 -9.84 -11.56 0.94
C ALA A 14 -8.58 -11.22 1.74
N GLU A 15 -7.99 -12.22 2.36
CA GLU A 15 -6.68 -12.14 2.97
C GLU A 15 -5.67 -13.05 2.28
N ILE A 16 -4.41 -12.61 2.26
CA ILE A 16 -3.26 -13.40 1.83
C ILE A 16 -2.38 -13.70 3.04
N THR A 17 -2.02 -14.97 3.19
CA THR A 17 -1.08 -15.47 4.20
C THR A 17 0.05 -16.26 3.54
N GLY A 18 1.24 -16.26 4.15
CA GLY A 18 2.41 -16.98 3.64
C GLY A 18 3.14 -16.26 2.48
N LEU A 19 2.86 -14.98 2.27
CA LEU A 19 3.54 -14.12 1.30
C LEU A 19 4.31 -13.03 2.05
N ASP A 20 5.58 -12.83 1.70
CA ASP A 20 6.39 -11.70 2.19
C ASP A 20 6.54 -10.68 1.04
N ILE A 21 5.89 -9.51 1.18
CA ILE A 21 5.95 -8.43 0.17
C ILE A 21 7.12 -7.46 0.43
N ALA A 22 7.93 -7.70 1.47
CA ALA A 22 9.18 -6.99 1.69
C ALA A 22 10.27 -7.40 0.68
N GLN A 23 10.13 -8.56 0.05
CA GLN A 23 11.03 -9.07 -0.97
C GLN A 23 10.68 -8.53 -2.37
N PRO A 24 11.66 -8.36 -3.27
CA PRO A 24 11.40 -8.06 -4.67
C PRO A 24 10.48 -9.11 -5.30
N MET A 25 9.37 -8.65 -5.88
CA MET A 25 8.41 -9.51 -6.57
C MET A 25 8.56 -9.39 -8.08
N GLY A 26 8.53 -10.53 -8.77
CA GLY A 26 8.42 -10.54 -10.23
C GLY A 26 7.02 -10.12 -10.69
N GLU A 27 6.91 -9.72 -11.96
CA GLU A 27 5.63 -9.24 -12.53
C GLU A 27 4.49 -10.27 -12.43
N ASN A 28 4.80 -11.56 -12.52
CA ASN A 28 3.77 -12.61 -12.42
C ASN A 28 3.11 -12.62 -11.05
N LEU A 29 3.91 -12.58 -9.98
CA LEU A 29 3.40 -12.53 -8.61
C LEU A 29 2.59 -11.24 -8.37
N ALA A 30 3.07 -10.10 -8.87
CA ALA A 30 2.34 -8.84 -8.80
C ALA A 30 0.97 -8.91 -9.52
N LYS A 31 0.92 -9.55 -10.70
CA LYS A 31 -0.32 -9.80 -11.44
C LYS A 31 -1.27 -10.71 -10.67
N ASP A 32 -0.78 -11.78 -10.06
CA ASP A 32 -1.58 -12.72 -9.27
C ASP A 32 -2.20 -12.05 -8.03
N ILE A 33 -1.43 -11.20 -7.33
CA ILE A 33 -1.91 -10.41 -6.19
C ILE A 33 -2.98 -9.41 -6.66
N ARG A 34 -2.74 -8.71 -7.77
CA ARG A 34 -3.70 -7.76 -8.34
C ARG A 34 -4.99 -8.46 -8.76
N GLN A 35 -4.91 -9.64 -9.36
CA GLN A 35 -6.09 -10.41 -9.72
C GLN A 35 -6.86 -10.85 -8.47
N SER A 36 -6.16 -11.32 -7.44
CA SER A 36 -6.77 -11.68 -6.15
C SER A 36 -7.52 -10.50 -5.52
N TRP A 37 -6.97 -9.29 -5.63
CA TRP A 37 -7.63 -8.06 -5.17
C TRP A 37 -8.90 -7.72 -5.96
N LEU A 38 -8.88 -7.87 -7.29
CA LEU A 38 -10.04 -7.64 -8.15
C LEU A 38 -11.15 -8.66 -7.87
N ASP A 39 -10.78 -9.95 -7.77
CA ASP A 39 -11.72 -11.05 -7.48
C ASP A 39 -12.35 -10.92 -6.08
N ALA A 40 -11.62 -10.34 -5.14
CA ALA A 40 -12.09 -10.05 -3.78
C ALA A 40 -12.98 -8.80 -3.68
N GLY A 41 -13.33 -8.16 -4.79
CA GLY A 41 -14.18 -6.96 -4.79
C GLY A 41 -13.46 -5.68 -4.35
N GLY A 42 -12.13 -5.64 -4.46
CA GLY A 42 -11.36 -4.43 -4.21
C GLY A 42 -10.84 -4.26 -2.77
N LEU A 43 -10.90 -5.30 -1.93
CA LEU A 43 -10.29 -5.31 -0.60
C LEU A 43 -9.36 -6.52 -0.46
N LEU A 44 -8.10 -6.28 -0.12
CA LEU A 44 -7.12 -7.34 0.10
C LEU A 44 -6.30 -7.04 1.37
N VAL A 45 -6.21 -8.01 2.27
CA VAL A 45 -5.40 -7.93 3.50
C VAL A 45 -4.20 -8.85 3.37
N ILE A 46 -2.99 -8.31 3.30
CA ILE A 46 -1.76 -9.12 3.28
C ILE A 46 -1.24 -9.17 4.72
N ARG A 47 -1.27 -10.35 5.33
CA ARG A 47 -0.96 -10.55 6.75
C ARG A 47 0.56 -10.57 7.01
N ASP A 48 0.94 -10.29 8.25
CA ASP A 48 2.29 -10.50 8.79
C ASP A 48 3.43 -9.71 8.08
N GLN A 49 3.13 -8.48 7.64
CA GLN A 49 4.11 -7.63 6.98
C GLN A 49 4.83 -6.70 7.97
N THR A 50 6.15 -6.69 7.89
CA THR A 50 7.01 -5.67 8.51
C THR A 50 7.79 -5.00 7.38
N LEU A 51 7.39 -3.80 7.00
CA LEU A 51 7.94 -3.10 5.82
C LEU A 51 8.70 -1.84 6.24
N THR A 52 9.83 -1.58 5.57
CA THR A 52 10.35 -0.22 5.51
C THR A 52 9.46 0.65 4.61
N THR A 53 9.62 1.97 4.70
CA THR A 53 8.90 2.92 3.85
C THR A 53 9.16 2.64 2.36
N GLU A 54 10.42 2.35 2.01
CA GLU A 54 10.84 2.05 0.64
C GLU A 54 10.21 0.76 0.12
N GLN A 55 10.15 -0.29 0.95
CA GLN A 55 9.50 -1.54 0.57
C GLN A 55 8.00 -1.35 0.33
N HIS A 56 7.33 -0.56 1.19
CA HIS A 56 5.92 -0.23 1.00
C HIS A 56 5.68 0.55 -0.31
N ILE A 57 6.55 1.51 -0.65
CA ILE A 57 6.52 2.24 -1.91
C ILE A 57 6.74 1.30 -3.10
N GLN A 58 7.77 0.45 -3.03
CA GLN A 58 8.10 -0.51 -4.10
C GLN A 58 6.93 -1.45 -4.38
N PHE A 59 6.32 -2.02 -3.34
CA PHE A 59 5.13 -2.85 -3.48
C PHE A 59 3.97 -2.08 -4.14
N SER A 60 3.69 -0.87 -3.68
CA SER A 60 2.57 -0.06 -4.17
C SER A 60 2.68 0.31 -5.65
N ARG A 61 3.91 0.46 -6.18
CA ARG A 61 4.13 0.78 -7.62
C ARG A 61 3.62 -0.30 -8.58
N HIS A 62 3.44 -1.53 -8.12
CA HIS A 62 2.84 -2.59 -8.93
C HIS A 62 1.36 -2.34 -9.28
N PHE A 63 0.69 -1.41 -8.57
CA PHE A 63 -0.71 -1.05 -8.80
C PHE A 63 -0.87 0.19 -9.67
N GLY A 64 0.22 0.88 -10.01
CA GLY A 64 0.22 2.06 -10.87
C GLY A 64 1.12 3.19 -10.34
N PRO A 65 1.04 4.37 -10.97
CA PRO A 65 1.73 5.56 -10.50
C PRO A 65 1.29 5.95 -9.09
N LEU A 66 2.22 6.43 -8.28
CA LEU A 66 1.95 6.88 -6.92
C LEU A 66 1.88 8.40 -6.88
N PHE A 67 0.87 8.95 -6.20
CA PHE A 67 0.81 10.38 -5.94
C PHE A 67 2.05 10.85 -5.19
N GLY A 68 2.59 12.02 -5.55
CA GLY A 68 3.82 12.53 -4.95
C GLY A 68 5.12 11.93 -5.54
N ALA A 69 5.03 10.93 -6.40
CA ALA A 69 6.19 10.43 -7.13
C ALA A 69 6.75 11.51 -8.10
N PRO A 70 8.05 11.49 -8.41
CA PRO A 70 8.65 12.42 -9.37
C PRO A 70 7.94 12.35 -10.73
N GLY A 71 7.46 13.50 -11.21
CA GLY A 71 6.76 13.61 -12.51
C GLY A 71 5.24 13.50 -12.45
N GLU A 72 4.65 13.18 -11.29
CA GLU A 72 3.20 13.18 -11.10
C GLU A 72 2.66 14.58 -10.76
N THR A 73 1.40 14.85 -11.14
CA THR A 73 0.76 16.15 -10.86
C THR A 73 0.64 16.34 -9.34
N PRO A 74 1.10 17.49 -8.79
CA PRO A 74 0.97 17.75 -7.36
C PRO A 74 -0.50 17.76 -6.92
N LEU A 75 -0.76 17.18 -5.75
CA LEU A 75 -2.07 17.28 -5.10
C LEU A 75 -2.32 18.71 -4.63
N GLN A 76 -3.59 19.04 -4.38
CA GLN A 76 -3.97 20.30 -3.73
C GLN A 76 -3.20 20.47 -2.41
N GLU A 77 -2.81 21.71 -2.08
CA GLU A 77 -1.99 22.02 -0.89
C GLU A 77 -2.65 21.56 0.43
N THR A 78 -3.97 21.47 0.45
CA THR A 78 -4.76 20.89 1.55
C THR A 78 -4.41 19.43 1.84
N VAL A 79 -3.99 18.67 0.83
CA VAL A 79 -3.62 17.26 0.91
C VAL A 79 -2.10 17.11 1.03
N SER A 80 -1.34 17.89 0.26
CA SER A 80 0.13 17.80 0.19
C SER A 80 0.83 18.00 1.53
N ARG A 81 0.22 18.75 2.47
CA ARG A 81 0.74 18.96 3.83
C ARG A 81 0.87 17.69 4.68
N TYR A 82 0.16 16.62 4.32
CA TYR A 82 0.15 15.35 5.06
C TYR A 82 1.05 14.29 4.44
N LEU A 83 1.70 14.59 3.32
CA LEU A 83 2.71 13.71 2.74
C LEU A 83 3.93 13.59 3.68
N HIS A 84 4.61 12.45 3.63
CA HIS A 84 5.83 12.24 4.39
C HIS A 84 6.95 13.13 3.82
N PRO A 85 7.70 13.87 4.66
CA PRO A 85 8.67 14.85 4.18
C PRO A 85 9.79 14.22 3.34
N ASP A 86 10.26 13.03 3.73
CA ASP A 86 11.34 12.32 3.03
C ASP A 86 10.83 11.36 1.94
N HIS A 87 9.52 11.08 1.91
CA HIS A 87 8.89 10.06 1.06
C HIS A 87 7.53 10.57 0.58
N PRO A 88 7.49 11.52 -0.38
CA PRO A 88 6.26 12.17 -0.81
C PRO A 88 5.20 11.20 -1.36
N GLU A 89 5.57 9.97 -1.70
CA GLU A 89 4.64 8.88 -2.07
C GLU A 89 3.79 8.36 -0.90
N ILE A 90 4.15 8.68 0.34
CA ILE A 90 3.42 8.24 1.54
C ILE A 90 2.53 9.36 2.05
N TYR A 91 1.23 9.13 2.01
CA TYR A 91 0.24 9.93 2.72
C TYR A 91 0.11 9.48 4.17
N ARG A 92 0.28 10.38 5.14
CA ARG A 92 0.17 10.06 6.57
C ARG A 92 -1.28 10.20 7.03
N VAL A 93 -1.76 9.17 7.72
CA VAL A 93 -3.03 9.16 8.45
C VAL A 93 -2.73 8.79 9.90
N SER A 94 -2.66 9.77 10.77
CA SER A 94 -2.15 9.66 12.13
C SER A 94 -2.75 10.71 13.04
N ASN A 95 -3.29 10.23 14.16
CA ASN A 95 -3.76 11.08 15.25
C ASN A 95 -2.64 11.47 16.22
N ARG A 96 -1.37 11.16 15.93
CA ARG A 96 -0.25 11.54 16.79
C ARG A 96 0.04 13.04 16.69
N VAL A 97 0.22 13.66 17.86
CA VAL A 97 0.58 15.07 17.98
C VAL A 97 2.08 15.17 18.24
N GLU A 98 2.78 15.98 17.45
CA GLU A 98 4.21 16.25 17.56
C GLU A 98 4.41 17.77 17.53
N ASN A 99 5.14 18.31 18.51
CA ASN A 99 5.33 19.77 18.67
C ASN A 99 4.02 20.59 18.68
N GLY A 100 2.97 20.04 19.31
CA GLY A 100 1.66 20.69 19.43
C GLY A 100 0.81 20.70 18.15
N LYS A 101 1.25 20.04 17.07
CA LYS A 101 0.50 19.92 15.81
C LYS A 101 0.22 18.44 15.48
N PRO A 102 -0.96 18.10 14.95
CA PRO A 102 -1.22 16.77 14.40
C PRO A 102 -0.25 16.46 13.25
N LYS A 103 0.31 15.25 13.21
CA LYS A 103 1.25 14.82 12.16
C LYS A 103 0.55 14.55 10.81
N GLY A 104 -0.78 14.48 10.81
CA GLY A 104 -1.61 14.10 9.66
C GLY A 104 -2.06 12.67 9.78
#